data_AF-A0A1I8BPX4-F1
#
_entry.id   AF-A0A1I8BPX4-F1
#
_cell.length_a   1.000
_cell.length_b   1.000
_cell.length_c   1.000
_cell.angle_alpha   90.00
_cell.angle_beta   90.00
_cell.angle_gamma   90.00
#
_symmetry.space_group_name_H-M   'P 1'
#
loop_
_entity.id
_entity.type
_entity.pdbx_description
1 polymer ?
#
loop_
_entity_poly.entity_id
_entity_poly.type
_entity_poly.pdbx_seq_one_letter_code
_entity_poly.pdbx_strand_id
1 'polypeptide(L)'
;MLTEIHLSLLQFAFLFLKITVTSNTGISTTLSSHLQTISTLREVVASSKPNVILVQTNNKHKEESFNGHKPIKKHLNNTGKSSESSSDSSLENLNDMDDDDFNNERNEDLINSMLSPVKLIDSEQQRLDDIVSIINSVFNNRKTFSCPKIKADLLTGTSTSNLSPEDIGIIAAMGDSLATGIGLWPRADIEFRGAAFPIGATIDGLVTVPNILREFVPSNNLLGVSHGMGLRDQLPENQLNVAMGEAGSKFMPSQATELVRRIKQLKDVDTWNTWTLVIITIGTEEICNNCTGPDTDALVRAMDILNRGIHKAFVVLVGPIHISSSFQQQENLMKARCPCSRQQPDGFMQSLSTKWAHAFATIQSHVQSVKRKTFNALTLPFLTLHSRYPYSLFIPNKPLLNRRGHNYAAKWLWNRLISGPNYNFSKAVLSQDAYFCPSLSCPYFRTPDNFNHCEILTHSSAELRLLSEEKEREQDLGVSRFGSKNTEIYLTTLAIMGIAFFSVITFGAIFYKRSKKGTRGRFDARVHGTRRLFIPEYTYKTSNASRRQPVDDDKIALKNTNCDSGSSGGN
;
A
#
# COMPACT_ATOMS: atom_id res chain seq x y z
N MET A 1 51.08 3.67 -52.22
CA MET A 1 50.37 2.37 -52.40
C MET A 1 50.10 1.69 -51.05
N LEU A 2 51.07 1.58 -50.13
CA LEU A 2 50.81 1.08 -48.76
C LEU A 2 49.88 1.99 -47.93
N THR A 3 49.93 3.31 -48.15
CA THR A 3 49.17 4.32 -47.39
C THR A 3 47.66 4.33 -47.71
N GLU A 4 47.29 4.12 -48.98
CA GLU A 4 45.90 4.04 -49.45
C GLU A 4 45.18 2.76 -48.97
N ILE A 5 45.94 1.65 -48.88
CA ILE A 5 45.45 0.37 -48.36
C ILE A 5 45.24 0.45 -46.85
N HIS A 6 46.14 1.13 -46.13
CA HIS A 6 45.98 1.38 -44.69
C HIS A 6 44.77 2.26 -44.36
N LEU A 7 44.48 3.29 -45.18
CA LEU A 7 43.35 4.18 -44.96
C LEU A 7 42.01 3.47 -45.21
N SER A 8 41.96 2.58 -46.21
CA SER A 8 40.79 1.76 -46.52
C SER A 8 40.52 0.70 -45.44
N LEU A 9 41.57 0.07 -44.88
CA LEU A 9 41.47 -0.85 -43.75
C LEU A 9 41.03 -0.15 -42.46
N LEU A 10 41.48 1.09 -42.22
CA LEU A 10 41.03 1.89 -41.08
C LEU A 10 39.55 2.28 -41.21
N GLN A 11 39.10 2.69 -42.40
CA GLN A 11 37.68 3.00 -42.64
C GLN A 11 36.79 1.77 -42.48
N PHE A 12 37.24 0.59 -42.90
CA PHE A 12 36.52 -0.67 -42.66
C PHE A 12 36.45 -1.04 -41.17
N ALA A 13 37.54 -0.85 -40.42
CA ALA A 13 37.56 -1.09 -38.98
C ALA A 13 36.61 -0.16 -38.21
N PHE A 14 36.53 1.12 -38.62
CA PHE A 14 35.60 2.09 -38.04
C PHE A 14 34.12 1.78 -38.35
N LEU A 15 33.83 1.25 -39.54
CA LEU A 15 32.48 0.83 -39.91
C LEU A 15 32.04 -0.39 -39.07
N PHE A 16 32.96 -1.33 -38.84
CA PHE A 16 32.72 -2.50 -38.01
C PHE A 16 32.44 -2.12 -36.55
N LEU A 17 33.24 -1.20 -35.99
CA LEU A 17 33.04 -0.71 -34.62
C LEU A 17 31.69 0.00 -34.43
N LYS A 18 31.21 0.75 -35.44
CA LYS A 18 29.89 1.39 -35.39
C LYS A 18 28.74 0.39 -35.39
N ILE A 19 28.84 -0.70 -36.15
CA ILE A 19 27.79 -1.73 -36.24
C ILE A 19 27.68 -2.52 -34.93
N THR A 20 28.81 -2.85 -34.29
CA THR A 20 28.84 -3.55 -33.00
C THR A 20 28.31 -2.70 -31.84
N VAL A 21 28.50 -1.37 -31.90
CA VAL A 21 27.95 -0.45 -30.88
C VAL A 21 26.44 -0.27 -31.03
N THR A 22 25.89 -0.37 -32.25
CA THR A 22 24.43 -0.27 -32.49
C THR A 22 23.64 -1.54 -32.18
N SER A 23 24.27 -2.72 -32.08
CA SER A 23 23.57 -3.98 -31.76
C SER A 23 23.44 -4.28 -30.27
N ASN A 24 24.08 -3.49 -29.39
CA ASN A 24 24.13 -3.76 -27.95
C ASN A 24 23.39 -2.70 -27.10
N THR A 25 22.53 -1.88 -27.71
CA THR A 25 21.71 -0.88 -26.99
C THR A 25 20.24 -1.03 -27.36
N GLY A 26 19.59 -1.99 -26.70
CA GLY A 26 18.14 -2.07 -26.61
C GLY A 26 17.74 -2.19 -25.15
N ILE A 27 17.55 -1.05 -24.47
CA ILE A 27 16.58 -0.80 -23.38
C ILE A 27 16.59 0.72 -23.09
N SER A 28 15.38 1.19 -22.80
CA SER A 28 14.85 2.55 -22.84
C SER A 28 15.40 3.54 -21.80
N THR A 29 15.45 4.82 -22.21
CA THR A 29 15.15 6.04 -21.44
C THR A 29 15.26 5.99 -19.90
N THR A 30 16.29 6.64 -19.33
CA THR A 30 16.20 7.69 -18.28
C THR A 30 17.60 7.94 -17.71
N LEU A 31 18.33 8.91 -18.28
CA LEU A 31 19.42 9.58 -17.58
C LEU A 31 19.36 11.08 -17.91
N SER A 32 18.23 11.70 -17.52
CA SER A 32 18.07 13.15 -17.47
C SER A 32 18.19 13.59 -16.01
N SER A 33 19.41 13.52 -15.46
CA SER A 33 19.75 14.17 -14.19
C SER A 33 21.27 14.21 -13.98
N HIS A 34 22.00 14.83 -14.91
CA HIS A 34 23.33 15.40 -14.67
C HIS A 34 23.79 16.07 -15.97
N LEU A 35 23.35 17.33 -16.19
CA LEU A 35 23.97 18.34 -17.06
C LEU A 35 23.04 19.57 -17.14
N GLN A 36 22.83 20.22 -15.99
CA GLN A 36 22.34 21.60 -15.92
C GLN A 36 22.92 22.25 -14.67
N THR A 37 24.24 22.41 -14.74
CA THR A 37 25.03 23.28 -13.87
C THR A 37 26.19 23.71 -14.77
N ILE A 38 26.47 25.01 -14.83
CA ILE A 38 27.37 25.70 -15.78
C ILE A 38 26.66 26.25 -17.03
N SER A 39 25.87 27.30 -16.84
CA SER A 39 26.04 28.57 -17.56
C SER A 39 25.25 29.65 -16.82
N THR A 40 25.76 30.88 -16.78
CA THR A 40 25.29 32.08 -16.03
C THR A 40 25.99 32.37 -14.69
N LEU A 41 27.32 32.54 -14.77
CA LEU A 41 28.04 33.53 -13.94
C LEU A 41 28.98 34.33 -14.86
N ARG A 42 28.41 35.33 -15.52
CA ARG A 42 29.09 36.51 -16.05
C ARG A 42 28.12 37.67 -15.94
N GLU A 43 28.11 38.30 -14.77
CA GLU A 43 28.41 39.73 -14.60
C GLU A 43 28.10 40.15 -13.15
N VAL A 44 29.15 40.65 -12.52
CA VAL A 44 29.14 41.31 -11.21
C VAL A 44 29.03 42.80 -11.49
N VAL A 45 28.52 43.53 -10.49
CA VAL A 45 28.65 44.98 -10.25
C VAL A 45 27.49 45.83 -10.78
N ALA A 46 26.60 46.25 -9.87
CA ALA A 46 26.52 47.66 -9.46
C ALA A 46 25.47 47.91 -8.34
N SER A 47 25.93 48.63 -7.30
CA SER A 47 25.20 49.71 -6.59
C SER A 47 24.02 49.30 -5.69
N SER A 48 24.23 49.06 -4.38
CA SER A 48 24.28 50.06 -3.28
C SER A 48 22.93 50.62 -2.80
N LYS A 49 22.61 50.27 -1.54
CA LYS A 49 21.72 50.88 -0.51
C LYS A 49 21.72 52.44 -0.51
N PRO A 50 20.79 53.19 0.16
CA PRO A 50 20.26 52.90 1.52
C PRO A 50 18.85 53.39 1.94
N ASN A 51 18.45 52.91 3.13
CA ASN A 51 17.63 53.49 4.23
C ASN A 51 16.61 54.60 3.95
N VAL A 52 15.41 54.51 4.56
CA VAL A 52 14.83 55.54 5.45
C VAL A 52 13.85 54.92 6.48
N ILE A 53 14.01 55.39 7.72
CA ILE A 53 13.21 55.23 8.95
C ILE A 53 12.13 56.31 9.01
N LEU A 54 10.97 56.06 9.64
CA LEU A 54 10.11 57.01 10.40
C LEU A 54 8.94 56.16 10.96
N VAL A 55 8.71 55.92 12.26
CA VAL A 55 8.56 56.75 13.47
C VAL A 55 7.50 57.85 13.33
N GLN A 56 6.36 57.67 14.02
CA GLN A 56 5.69 58.60 14.97
C GLN A 56 4.25 58.10 15.27
N THR A 57 3.93 57.61 16.47
CA THR A 57 3.53 58.29 17.73
C THR A 57 2.08 58.82 17.81
N ASN A 58 1.36 58.27 18.81
CA ASN A 58 0.50 58.90 19.83
C ASN A 58 -0.71 59.78 19.46
N ASN A 59 -1.90 59.40 19.96
CA ASN A 59 -2.56 59.95 21.18
C ASN A 59 -4.03 59.45 21.23
N LYS A 60 -4.50 58.81 22.31
CA LYS A 60 -5.06 59.36 23.58
C LYS A 60 -6.31 60.25 23.42
N HIS A 61 -7.44 59.78 23.94
CA HIS A 61 -8.41 60.43 24.86
C HIS A 61 -9.51 59.37 25.12
N LYS A 62 -9.74 58.82 26.32
CA LYS A 62 -10.08 59.35 27.67
C LYS A 62 -11.56 59.78 27.77
N GLU A 63 -12.30 59.05 28.62
CA GLU A 63 -13.40 59.41 29.54
C GLU A 63 -14.38 58.23 29.61
N GLU A 64 -14.67 57.56 30.73
CA GLU A 64 -14.98 57.89 32.13
C GLU A 64 -16.42 57.45 32.43
N SER A 65 -16.62 56.80 33.59
CA SER A 65 -17.82 56.90 34.43
C SER A 65 -19.08 56.11 33.97
N PHE A 66 -19.91 55.44 34.76
CA PHE A 66 -20.14 55.29 36.22
C PHE A 66 -21.16 54.13 36.44
N ASN A 67 -21.24 53.60 37.69
CA ASN A 67 -22.38 52.96 38.40
C ASN A 67 -23.34 51.99 37.65
N GLY A 68 -23.71 50.82 38.16
CA GLY A 68 -24.10 50.46 39.52
C GLY A 68 -25.51 49.81 39.49
N HIS A 69 -25.78 48.90 40.45
CA HIS A 69 -27.09 48.31 40.83
C HIS A 69 -27.58 46.99 40.19
N LYS A 70 -27.52 45.93 41.01
CA LYS A 70 -28.59 44.92 41.24
C LYS A 70 -29.75 45.57 42.04
N PRO A 71 -30.85 44.87 42.40
CA PRO A 71 -31.76 43.98 41.65
C PRO A 71 -33.25 44.27 42.00
N ILE A 72 -34.27 43.95 41.18
CA ILE A 72 -35.67 43.92 41.68
C ILE A 72 -36.50 42.76 41.07
N LYS A 73 -37.19 42.07 42.00
CA LYS A 73 -38.23 41.03 41.87
C LYS A 73 -39.54 41.56 41.27
N LYS A 74 -40.36 40.68 40.69
CA LYS A 74 -41.84 40.55 40.86
C LYS A 74 -42.29 39.26 40.15
N HIS A 75 -42.74 38.23 40.86
CA HIS A 75 -44.10 37.96 41.38
C HIS A 75 -45.17 37.68 40.29
N LEU A 76 -45.62 36.42 40.21
CA LEU A 76 -47.02 35.91 40.31
C LEU A 76 -46.98 34.41 39.94
N ASN A 77 -47.09 33.50 40.91
CA ASN A 77 -48.30 32.85 41.48
C ASN A 77 -48.89 31.68 40.67
N ASN A 78 -48.87 30.54 41.38
CA ASN A 78 -49.88 29.48 41.48
C ASN A 78 -50.29 28.70 40.21
N THR A 79 -50.07 27.38 40.25
CA THR A 79 -51.06 26.44 40.81
C THR A 79 -50.52 25.00 40.86
N GLY A 80 -50.77 24.34 42.00
CA GLY A 80 -50.91 22.87 42.26
C GLY A 80 -49.90 21.92 41.59
N LYS A 81 -49.17 21.04 42.29
CA LYS A 81 -49.64 20.05 43.26
C LYS A 81 -48.39 19.36 43.86
N SER A 82 -48.33 19.34 45.18
CA SER A 82 -47.60 18.38 46.04
C SER A 82 -47.96 16.94 45.65
N SER A 83 -47.06 15.95 45.55
CA SER A 83 -46.07 15.41 46.51
C SER A 83 -46.69 14.81 47.78
N GLU A 84 -46.08 13.69 48.20
CA GLU A 84 -46.24 12.95 49.46
C GLU A 84 -47.32 11.84 49.47
N SER A 85 -47.10 10.66 50.06
CA SER A 85 -45.93 10.00 50.68
C SER A 85 -46.44 8.69 51.29
N SER A 86 -45.63 7.62 51.29
CA SER A 86 -45.50 6.63 52.37
C SER A 86 -44.66 5.46 51.84
N SER A 87 -43.40 5.33 52.25
CA SER A 87 -42.91 4.67 53.47
C SER A 87 -43.01 3.13 53.42
N ASP A 88 -41.87 2.57 53.03
CA ASP A 88 -41.08 1.55 53.75
C ASP A 88 -41.44 0.06 53.74
N SER A 89 -40.36 -0.72 53.59
CA SER A 89 -40.15 -2.14 53.89
C SER A 89 -40.83 -3.22 53.01
N SER A 90 -40.01 -4.06 52.36
CA SER A 90 -39.80 -5.47 52.74
C SER A 90 -39.30 -6.36 51.60
N LEU A 91 -38.62 -7.43 52.02
CA LEU A 91 -37.82 -8.43 51.34
C LEU A 91 -38.43 -9.21 50.15
N GLU A 92 -37.48 -9.75 49.36
CA GLU A 92 -37.42 -11.10 48.76
C GLU A 92 -38.25 -11.51 47.52
N ASN A 93 -37.47 -11.90 46.49
CA ASN A 93 -37.52 -13.13 45.71
C ASN A 93 -38.56 -13.36 44.58
N LEU A 94 -37.97 -13.78 43.44
CA LEU A 94 -38.33 -14.88 42.54
C LEU A 94 -39.34 -14.68 41.39
N ASN A 95 -38.84 -15.10 40.21
CA ASN A 95 -39.48 -15.79 39.07
C ASN A 95 -39.99 -14.97 37.87
N ASP A 96 -39.27 -15.17 36.77
CA ASP A 96 -39.70 -15.81 35.51
C ASP A 96 -41.18 -15.75 35.15
N MET A 97 -41.46 -15.17 33.97
CA MET A 97 -42.42 -15.72 33.01
C MET A 97 -41.95 -15.44 31.58
N ASP A 98 -41.72 -16.55 30.87
CA ASP A 98 -41.77 -16.68 29.42
C ASP A 98 -43.16 -16.29 28.87
N ASP A 99 -43.22 -15.94 27.59
CA ASP A 99 -44.32 -16.35 26.70
C ASP A 99 -43.81 -16.38 25.25
N ASP A 100 -43.76 -17.60 24.73
CA ASP A 100 -43.67 -17.98 23.32
C ASP A 100 -44.93 -17.54 22.56
N ASP A 101 -44.82 -17.19 21.27
CA ASP A 101 -45.67 -17.87 20.27
C ASP A 101 -45.23 -17.72 18.80
N PHE A 102 -45.55 -18.77 18.06
CA PHE A 102 -45.71 -18.95 16.61
C PHE A 102 -44.49 -19.20 15.70
N ASN A 103 -44.16 -20.50 15.64
CA ASN A 103 -43.74 -21.20 14.43
C ASN A 103 -44.91 -21.31 13.42
N ASN A 104 -44.69 -20.90 12.17
CA ASN A 104 -45.25 -21.57 10.99
C ASN A 104 -44.57 -21.01 9.73
N GLU A 105 -43.70 -21.81 9.12
CA GLU A 105 -43.57 -21.99 7.66
C GLU A 105 -42.32 -22.83 7.38
N ARG A 106 -42.55 -24.14 7.21
CA ARG A 106 -41.59 -25.10 6.72
C ARG A 106 -42.35 -25.96 5.70
N ASN A 107 -42.02 -25.81 4.41
CA ASN A 107 -42.10 -26.78 3.31
C ASN A 107 -42.31 -26.06 1.96
N GLU A 108 -41.72 -26.61 0.89
CA GLU A 108 -41.51 -26.05 -0.47
C GLU A 108 -40.22 -25.19 -0.52
N ASP A 109 -39.06 -25.65 -1.01
CA ASP A 109 -38.81 -26.23 -2.32
C ASP A 109 -37.68 -27.28 -2.30
N LEU A 110 -38.04 -28.55 -2.42
CA LEU A 110 -37.19 -29.60 -2.97
C LEU A 110 -37.84 -29.99 -4.29
N ILE A 111 -37.22 -29.63 -5.42
CA ILE A 111 -37.29 -30.25 -6.76
C ILE A 111 -36.79 -29.20 -7.76
N ASN A 112 -35.56 -29.38 -8.24
CA ASN A 112 -35.15 -29.12 -9.63
C ASN A 112 -33.67 -29.49 -9.80
N SER A 113 -33.39 -30.80 -9.72
CA SER A 113 -32.23 -31.37 -10.39
C SER A 113 -32.77 -32.08 -11.64
N MET A 114 -32.30 -31.67 -12.82
CA MET A 114 -32.07 -32.47 -14.05
C MET A 114 -32.01 -31.50 -15.24
N LEU A 115 -30.79 -31.21 -15.73
CA LEU A 115 -30.40 -31.37 -17.14
C LEU A 115 -28.93 -30.91 -17.32
N SER A 116 -28.13 -31.75 -17.97
CA SER A 116 -26.81 -31.43 -18.55
C SER A 116 -26.96 -31.30 -20.09
N PRO A 117 -26.01 -30.68 -20.85
CA PRO A 117 -24.71 -31.33 -21.12
C PRO A 117 -23.48 -30.39 -21.24
N VAL A 118 -22.38 -30.91 -20.69
CA VAL A 118 -20.94 -30.78 -21.03
C VAL A 118 -20.46 -29.69 -22.01
N LYS A 119 -19.50 -28.88 -21.52
CA LYS A 119 -18.36 -28.38 -22.30
C LYS A 119 -17.09 -28.51 -21.44
N LEU A 120 -16.08 -29.21 -21.95
CA LEU A 120 -14.80 -29.46 -21.28
C LEU A 120 -13.91 -28.20 -21.34
N ILE A 121 -13.75 -27.55 -20.19
CA ILE A 121 -12.58 -26.93 -19.54
C ILE A 121 -13.20 -26.20 -18.34
N ASP A 122 -13.23 -26.79 -17.14
CA ASP A 122 -13.72 -26.06 -15.94
C ASP A 122 -13.49 -26.73 -14.57
N SER A 123 -12.57 -27.69 -14.42
CA SER A 123 -12.43 -28.39 -13.12
C SER A 123 -12.03 -27.48 -11.96
N GLU A 124 -11.35 -26.36 -12.23
CA GLU A 124 -10.91 -25.43 -11.20
C GLU A 124 -11.90 -24.29 -10.95
N GLN A 125 -12.56 -23.78 -12.00
CA GLN A 125 -13.66 -22.85 -11.85
C GLN A 125 -14.81 -23.49 -11.08
N GLN A 126 -15.14 -24.75 -11.41
CA GLN A 126 -16.12 -25.54 -10.67
C GLN A 126 -15.72 -25.72 -9.20
N ARG A 127 -14.43 -25.95 -8.90
CA ARG A 127 -13.94 -26.05 -7.52
C ARG A 127 -14.02 -24.73 -6.76
N LEU A 128 -13.69 -23.62 -7.42
CA LEU A 128 -13.81 -22.28 -6.84
C LEU A 128 -15.28 -21.93 -6.59
N ASP A 129 -16.17 -22.24 -7.54
CA ASP A 129 -17.61 -22.05 -7.43
C ASP A 129 -18.20 -22.93 -6.33
N ASP A 130 -17.74 -24.17 -6.19
CA ASP A 130 -18.11 -25.09 -5.10
C ASP A 130 -17.68 -24.51 -3.74
N ILE A 131 -16.43 -24.04 -3.61
CA ILE A 131 -15.95 -23.39 -2.37
C ILE A 131 -16.78 -22.13 -2.07
N VAL A 132 -16.99 -21.25 -3.05
CA VAL A 132 -17.80 -20.04 -2.89
C VAL A 132 -19.24 -20.40 -2.47
N SER A 133 -19.81 -21.47 -3.02
CA SER A 133 -21.15 -21.96 -2.67
C SER A 133 -21.22 -22.51 -1.24
N ILE A 134 -20.22 -23.30 -0.82
CA ILE A 134 -20.10 -23.83 0.54
C ILE A 134 -19.99 -22.68 1.51
N ILE A 135 -19.09 -21.73 1.26
CA ILE A 135 -18.90 -20.58 2.12
C ILE A 135 -20.25 -19.82 2.23
N ASN A 136 -20.96 -19.56 1.11
CA ASN A 136 -22.27 -18.89 1.09
C ASN A 136 -23.32 -19.57 1.99
N SER A 137 -23.28 -20.90 2.09
CA SER A 137 -24.24 -21.68 2.89
C SER A 137 -24.00 -21.61 4.41
N VAL A 138 -22.84 -21.12 4.87
CA VAL A 138 -22.46 -21.09 6.31
C VAL A 138 -23.04 -19.87 7.05
N PHE A 139 -23.60 -18.87 6.34
CA PHE A 139 -24.02 -17.62 6.98
C PHE A 139 -25.47 -17.64 7.48
N ASN A 140 -25.69 -18.15 8.71
CA ASN A 140 -26.99 -18.06 9.36
C ASN A 140 -26.91 -18.01 10.90
N ASN A 141 -26.51 -16.86 11.48
CA ASN A 141 -27.19 -16.38 12.69
C ASN A 141 -26.84 -14.93 13.05
N ARG A 142 -27.86 -14.06 13.11
CA ARG A 142 -27.74 -12.64 13.51
C ARG A 142 -27.73 -12.42 15.04
N LYS A 143 -27.41 -13.45 15.83
CA LYS A 143 -27.49 -13.42 17.31
C LYS A 143 -26.13 -13.34 18.02
N THR A 144 -25.03 -13.67 17.35
CA THR A 144 -23.65 -13.54 17.85
C THR A 144 -22.76 -12.99 16.74
N PHE A 145 -21.79 -12.13 17.06
CA PHE A 145 -20.80 -11.70 16.08
C PHE A 145 -19.75 -12.80 15.95
N SER A 146 -20.02 -13.76 15.06
CA SER A 146 -19.03 -14.74 14.63
C SER A 146 -19.02 -14.81 13.11
N CYS A 147 -17.82 -14.74 12.53
CA CYS A 147 -17.64 -14.64 11.09
C CYS A 147 -16.88 -15.85 10.53
N PRO A 148 -17.21 -16.29 9.30
CA PRO A 148 -16.46 -17.36 8.65
C PRO A 148 -15.01 -16.93 8.41
N LYS A 149 -14.09 -17.88 8.61
CA LYS A 149 -12.65 -17.74 8.37
C LYS A 149 -12.30 -18.41 7.06
N ILE A 150 -11.43 -17.79 6.28
CA ILE A 150 -11.14 -18.15 4.89
C ILE A 150 -9.66 -18.38 4.61
N LYS A 151 -8.76 -18.01 5.52
CA LYS A 151 -7.31 -18.08 5.31
C LYS A 151 -6.78 -19.48 5.04
N ALA A 152 -7.47 -20.52 5.55
CA ALA A 152 -7.12 -21.92 5.29
C ALA A 152 -7.43 -22.35 3.85
N ASP A 153 -8.51 -21.81 3.26
CA ASP A 153 -9.00 -22.24 1.95
C ASP A 153 -8.48 -21.34 0.81
N LEU A 154 -8.26 -20.06 1.10
CA LEU A 154 -7.94 -19.03 0.12
C LEU A 154 -6.51 -18.48 0.32
N LEU A 155 -5.87 -18.11 -0.79
CA LEU A 155 -4.61 -17.38 -0.78
C LEU A 155 -4.90 -15.89 -0.52
N THR A 156 -4.62 -15.46 0.70
CA THR A 156 -4.85 -14.09 1.17
C THR A 156 -3.56 -13.35 1.49
N GLY A 157 -3.63 -12.03 1.64
CA GLY A 157 -2.52 -11.24 2.18
C GLY A 157 -1.27 -11.17 1.29
N THR A 158 -1.39 -11.45 -0.02
CA THR A 158 -0.29 -11.23 -0.97
C THR A 158 -0.24 -9.77 -1.46
N SER A 159 -1.38 -9.08 -1.45
CA SER A 159 -1.52 -7.68 -1.84
C SER A 159 -2.69 -6.99 -1.12
N THR A 160 -2.85 -5.69 -1.33
CA THR A 160 -3.95 -4.89 -0.77
C THR A 160 -5.33 -5.21 -1.38
N SER A 161 -5.40 -5.88 -2.54
CA SER A 161 -6.67 -6.27 -3.16
C SER A 161 -7.24 -7.56 -2.56
N ASN A 162 -6.41 -8.45 -2.01
CA ASN A 162 -6.82 -9.72 -1.39
C ASN A 162 -6.46 -9.79 0.12
N LEU A 163 -6.46 -8.63 0.79
CA LEU A 163 -6.16 -8.52 2.20
C LEU A 163 -7.38 -8.85 3.04
N SER A 164 -7.37 -9.99 3.74
CA SER A 164 -8.44 -10.38 4.66
C SER A 164 -8.19 -9.83 6.07
N PRO A 165 -9.23 -9.74 6.93
CA PRO A 165 -9.03 -9.42 8.34
C PRO A 165 -8.07 -10.36 9.08
N GLU A 166 -7.97 -11.63 8.66
CA GLU A 166 -7.08 -12.65 9.25
C GLU A 166 -5.59 -12.45 8.93
N ASP A 167 -5.27 -11.56 7.97
CA ASP A 167 -3.89 -11.28 7.58
C ASP A 167 -3.22 -10.20 8.43
N ILE A 168 -4.01 -9.44 9.20
CA ILE A 168 -3.50 -8.35 10.03
C ILE A 168 -2.81 -8.91 11.27
N GLY A 169 -1.51 -8.64 11.42
CA GLY A 169 -0.74 -8.99 12.62
C GLY A 169 -0.32 -7.79 13.46
N ILE A 170 -0.29 -6.60 12.88
CA ILE A 170 0.04 -5.35 13.58
C ILE A 170 -1.08 -4.35 13.36
N ILE A 171 -1.51 -3.68 14.42
CA ILE A 171 -2.44 -2.54 14.34
C ILE A 171 -1.81 -1.31 14.96
N ALA A 172 -2.00 -0.16 14.33
CA ALA A 172 -1.42 1.10 14.74
C ALA A 172 -2.40 2.26 14.55
N ALA A 173 -2.18 3.35 15.31
CA ALA A 173 -2.96 4.57 15.18
C ALA A 173 -2.10 5.82 15.13
N MET A 174 -2.53 6.77 14.32
CA MET A 174 -2.06 8.16 14.28
C MET A 174 -3.28 9.08 14.34
N GLY A 175 -3.08 10.36 14.66
CA GLY A 175 -4.16 11.32 14.63
C GLY A 175 -4.13 12.36 15.72
N ASP A 176 -5.33 12.88 15.96
CA ASP A 176 -5.65 13.89 16.96
C ASP A 176 -6.26 13.29 18.24
N SER A 177 -6.88 14.14 19.05
CA SER A 177 -7.57 13.79 20.29
C SER A 177 -8.59 12.65 20.18
N LEU A 178 -9.20 12.45 19.00
CA LEU A 178 -10.13 11.36 18.79
C LEU A 178 -9.43 9.98 18.85
N ALA A 179 -8.21 9.88 18.32
CA ALA A 179 -7.43 8.65 18.38
C ALA A 179 -6.81 8.41 19.77
N THR A 180 -6.60 9.46 20.58
CA THR A 180 -6.07 9.31 21.94
C THR A 180 -7.13 8.86 22.95
N GLY A 181 -8.42 9.03 22.64
CA GLY A 181 -9.52 8.70 23.54
C GLY A 181 -9.61 9.64 24.73
N ILE A 182 -9.20 10.91 24.56
CA ILE A 182 -9.32 11.92 25.63
C ILE A 182 -10.78 12.12 26.04
N GLY A 183 -11.01 12.18 27.35
CA GLY A 183 -12.35 12.37 27.93
C GLY A 183 -13.21 11.10 28.00
N LEU A 184 -12.69 9.94 27.59
CA LEU A 184 -13.36 8.65 27.80
C LEU A 184 -13.35 8.21 29.27
N TRP A 185 -12.36 8.67 30.04
CA TRP A 185 -12.37 8.48 31.49
C TRP A 185 -13.35 9.47 32.15
N PRO A 186 -14.32 9.00 32.95
CA PRO A 186 -15.31 9.88 33.56
C PRO A 186 -14.66 10.99 34.39
N ARG A 187 -15.09 12.23 34.17
CA ARG A 187 -14.72 13.41 34.96
C ARG A 187 -13.22 13.76 34.94
N ALA A 188 -12.45 13.26 33.97
CA ALA A 188 -11.05 13.66 33.79
C ALA A 188 -10.71 13.83 32.31
N ASP A 189 -9.86 14.82 32.03
CA ASP A 189 -9.31 15.07 30.69
C ASP A 189 -8.01 14.29 30.50
N ILE A 190 -8.11 12.97 30.66
CA ILE A 190 -7.01 12.03 30.50
C ILE A 190 -7.18 11.28 29.17
N GLU A 191 -6.07 11.08 28.47
CA GLU A 191 -6.03 10.24 27.26
C GLU A 191 -6.18 8.76 27.63
N PHE A 192 -7.38 8.21 27.39
CA PHE A 192 -7.64 6.79 27.61
C PHE A 192 -7.50 6.00 26.31
N ARG A 193 -6.26 5.82 25.87
CA ARG A 193 -5.91 5.13 24.61
C ARG A 193 -6.39 3.69 24.56
N GLY A 194 -6.41 2.98 25.69
CA GLY A 194 -6.97 1.63 25.78
C GLY A 194 -8.48 1.53 25.49
N ALA A 195 -9.20 2.64 25.61
CA ALA A 195 -10.63 2.75 25.32
C ALA A 195 -10.93 3.42 23.96
N ALA A 196 -9.91 3.94 23.26
CA ALA A 196 -10.07 4.63 21.99
C ALA A 196 -10.50 3.64 20.89
N PHE A 197 -11.39 4.09 20.01
CA PHE A 197 -12.01 3.20 19.02
C PHE A 197 -11.02 2.66 17.97
N PRO A 198 -9.95 3.39 17.56
CA PRO A 198 -9.06 2.91 16.51
C PRO A 198 -8.30 1.66 16.94
N ILE A 199 -7.66 1.68 18.11
CA ILE A 199 -6.77 0.57 18.53
C ILE A 199 -6.78 0.22 20.03
N GLY A 200 -7.81 0.65 20.78
CA GLY A 200 -7.94 0.27 22.20
C GLY A 200 -8.20 -1.23 22.41
N ALA A 201 -7.72 -1.82 23.49
CA ALA A 201 -7.90 -3.25 23.80
C ALA A 201 -8.66 -3.52 25.12
N THR A 202 -9.21 -2.48 25.77
CA THR A 202 -9.95 -2.61 27.03
C THR A 202 -11.21 -3.48 26.88
N ILE A 203 -11.52 -4.27 27.91
CA ILE A 203 -12.62 -5.25 27.95
C ILE A 203 -13.91 -4.67 28.58
N ASP A 204 -13.87 -3.44 29.10
CA ASP A 204 -14.96 -2.77 29.83
C ASP A 204 -16.17 -2.35 28.94
N GLY A 205 -16.77 -3.28 28.20
CA GLY A 205 -18.00 -3.04 27.42
C GLY A 205 -17.87 -2.00 26.30
N LEU A 206 -16.64 -1.62 25.94
CA LEU A 206 -16.32 -0.78 24.79
C LEU A 206 -15.97 -1.66 23.61
N VAL A 207 -16.48 -1.31 22.43
CA VAL A 207 -16.14 -1.99 21.19
C VAL A 207 -15.19 -1.10 20.39
N THR A 208 -14.03 -1.64 20.08
CA THR A 208 -12.97 -1.03 19.29
C THR A 208 -12.67 -1.90 18.07
N VAL A 209 -11.88 -1.39 17.11
CA VAL A 209 -11.46 -2.20 15.95
C VAL A 209 -10.67 -3.45 16.37
N PRO A 210 -9.71 -3.41 17.32
CA PRO A 210 -9.07 -4.62 17.82
C PRO A 210 -10.03 -5.63 18.44
N ASN A 211 -11.06 -5.19 19.18
CA ASN A 211 -12.04 -6.12 19.75
C ASN A 211 -12.77 -6.90 18.64
N ILE A 212 -13.06 -6.25 17.51
CA ILE A 212 -13.70 -6.88 16.35
C ILE A 212 -12.72 -7.78 15.60
N LEU A 213 -11.47 -7.33 15.38
CA LEU A 213 -10.43 -8.11 14.72
C LEU A 213 -10.07 -9.40 15.46
N ARG A 214 -10.26 -9.45 16.78
CA ARG A 214 -10.06 -10.66 17.59
C ARG A 214 -10.95 -11.83 17.20
N GLU A 215 -12.05 -11.59 16.47
CA GLU A 215 -12.85 -12.66 15.87
C GLU A 215 -12.04 -13.44 14.82
N PHE A 216 -11.18 -12.73 14.08
CA PHE A 216 -10.38 -13.26 12.98
C PHE A 216 -8.98 -13.68 13.45
N VAL A 217 -8.34 -12.85 14.27
CA VAL A 217 -6.96 -13.01 14.71
C VAL A 217 -6.91 -13.40 16.19
N PRO A 218 -6.22 -14.48 16.58
CA PRO A 218 -6.04 -14.83 17.98
C PRO A 218 -5.49 -13.66 18.81
N SER A 219 -5.96 -13.50 20.06
CA SER A 219 -5.68 -12.30 20.87
C SER A 219 -4.20 -12.06 21.17
N ASN A 220 -3.38 -13.12 21.15
CA ASN A 220 -1.92 -13.08 21.34
C ASN A 220 -1.14 -12.73 20.06
N ASN A 221 -1.79 -12.70 18.91
CA ASN A 221 -1.15 -12.51 17.60
C ASN A 221 -1.37 -11.12 17.01
N LEU A 222 -2.19 -10.28 17.65
CA LEU A 222 -2.43 -8.90 17.24
C LEU A 222 -1.59 -7.93 18.08
N LEU A 223 -0.51 -7.41 17.50
CA LEU A 223 0.42 -6.50 18.15
C LEU A 223 0.05 -5.03 17.91
N GLY A 224 0.57 -4.14 18.76
CA GLY A 224 0.41 -2.68 18.62
C GLY A 224 -0.83 -2.09 19.26
N VAL A 225 -1.70 -2.92 19.82
CA VAL A 225 -2.91 -2.48 20.55
C VAL A 225 -2.58 -1.57 21.74
N SER A 226 -3.51 -0.67 22.05
CA SER A 226 -3.38 0.25 23.18
C SER A 226 -4.00 -0.29 24.46
N HIS A 227 -3.34 -0.05 25.58
CA HIS A 227 -3.79 -0.41 26.92
C HIS A 227 -3.63 0.76 27.88
N GLY A 228 -4.56 0.87 28.82
CA GLY A 228 -4.49 1.86 29.90
C GLY A 228 -4.61 3.30 29.42
N MET A 229 -4.16 4.20 30.29
CA MET A 229 -4.26 5.65 30.16
C MET A 229 -2.86 6.27 30.16
N GLY A 230 -2.65 7.34 29.39
CA GLY A 230 -1.38 8.05 29.38
C GLY A 230 -1.07 8.71 28.03
N LEU A 231 -0.09 9.61 28.06
CA LEU A 231 0.46 10.22 26.86
C LEU A 231 1.29 9.21 26.07
N ARG A 232 1.47 9.48 24.77
CA ARG A 232 2.27 8.66 23.85
C ARG A 232 3.65 8.26 24.41
N ASP A 233 4.33 9.19 25.08
CA ASP A 233 5.71 9.00 25.56
C ASP A 233 5.78 8.32 26.93
N GLN A 234 4.64 8.15 27.60
CA GLN A 234 4.52 7.46 28.89
C GLN A 234 4.14 6.00 28.73
N LEU A 235 3.56 5.63 27.58
CA LEU A 235 3.15 4.28 27.28
C LEU A 235 4.27 3.47 26.61
N PRO A 236 4.32 2.14 26.83
CA PRO A 236 5.28 1.25 26.19
C PRO A 236 5.38 1.44 24.67
N GLU A 237 6.60 1.38 24.12
CA GLU A 237 6.85 1.60 22.69
C GLU A 237 6.21 0.53 21.78
N ASN A 238 5.87 -0.64 22.32
CA ASN A 238 5.13 -1.67 21.61
C ASN A 238 3.63 -1.34 21.43
N GLN A 239 3.10 -0.32 22.11
CA GLN A 239 1.78 0.24 21.82
C GLN A 239 1.90 1.29 20.72
N LEU A 240 1.25 1.03 19.60
CA LEU A 240 1.46 1.78 18.35
C LEU A 240 0.42 2.88 18.13
N ASN A 241 -0.20 3.40 19.21
CA ASN A 241 -0.99 4.62 19.14
C ASN A 241 -0.08 5.83 19.36
N VAL A 242 0.42 6.38 18.26
CA VAL A 242 1.29 7.57 18.26
C VAL A 242 0.53 8.87 18.06
N ALA A 243 -0.80 8.82 18.09
CA ALA A 243 -1.66 10.00 18.02
C ALA A 243 -1.29 11.00 19.13
N MET A 244 -1.51 12.28 18.87
CA MET A 244 -1.20 13.35 19.82
C MET A 244 -2.47 14.17 20.04
N GLY A 245 -2.82 14.44 21.30
CA GLY A 245 -3.86 15.41 21.61
C GLY A 245 -3.57 16.77 20.98
N GLU A 246 -4.64 17.47 20.57
CA GLU A 246 -4.58 18.81 19.96
C GLU A 246 -3.80 18.91 18.62
N ALA A 247 -3.36 17.78 18.06
CA ALA A 247 -2.60 17.78 16.81
C ALA A 247 -3.51 17.98 15.60
N GLY A 248 -3.18 18.96 14.75
CA GLY A 248 -3.70 19.07 13.39
C GLY A 248 -2.83 18.34 12.34
N SER A 249 -3.31 18.32 11.10
CA SER A 249 -2.67 17.71 9.92
C SER A 249 -1.17 18.01 9.76
N LYS A 250 -0.71 19.22 10.12
CA LYS A 250 0.71 19.61 10.07
C LYS A 250 1.66 18.70 10.86
N PHE A 251 1.17 18.03 11.90
CA PHE A 251 1.98 17.13 12.74
C PHE A 251 2.04 15.69 12.21
N MET A 252 1.24 15.33 11.22
CA MET A 252 1.16 13.96 10.70
C MET A 252 2.50 13.39 10.21
N PRO A 253 3.40 14.15 9.56
CA PRO A 253 4.73 13.65 9.21
C PRO A 253 5.57 13.21 10.41
N SER A 254 5.51 13.94 11.52
CA SER A 254 6.24 13.59 12.75
C SER A 254 5.68 12.33 13.40
N GLN A 255 4.35 12.19 13.45
CA GLN A 255 3.70 10.97 13.94
C GLN A 255 4.01 9.77 13.03
N ALA A 256 4.02 9.94 11.70
CA ALA A 256 4.38 8.87 10.77
C ALA A 256 5.82 8.39 10.98
N THR A 257 6.75 9.33 11.19
CA THR A 257 8.16 9.03 11.46
C THR A 257 8.31 8.23 12.76
N GLU A 258 7.60 8.66 13.81
CA GLU A 258 7.59 7.98 15.10
C GLU A 258 6.97 6.57 15.01
N LEU A 259 5.87 6.42 14.27
CA LEU A 259 5.24 5.12 14.06
C LEU A 259 6.20 4.15 13.35
N VAL A 260 6.84 4.59 12.27
CA VAL A 260 7.82 3.78 11.52
C VAL A 260 8.97 3.37 12.43
N ARG A 261 9.45 4.27 13.29
CA ARG A 261 10.49 3.95 14.27
C ARG A 261 10.04 2.84 15.23
N ARG A 262 8.86 2.98 15.85
CA ARG A 262 8.32 1.98 16.80
C ARG A 262 8.08 0.63 16.14
N ILE A 263 7.50 0.60 14.95
CA ILE A 263 7.27 -0.65 14.21
C ILE A 263 8.60 -1.38 13.98
N LYS A 264 9.64 -0.68 13.51
CA LYS A 264 10.96 -1.27 13.27
C LYS A 264 11.65 -1.82 14.53
N GLN A 265 11.19 -1.41 15.72
CA GLN A 265 11.73 -1.86 17.00
C GLN A 265 10.96 -3.05 17.60
N LEU A 266 9.85 -3.46 16.99
CA LEU A 266 9.15 -4.67 17.40
C LEU A 266 10.04 -5.90 17.14
N LYS A 267 10.39 -6.62 18.20
CA LYS A 267 11.23 -7.82 18.14
C LYS A 267 10.43 -9.12 18.05
N ASP A 268 9.18 -9.08 18.47
CA ASP A 268 8.33 -10.27 18.61
C ASP A 268 7.70 -10.72 17.27
N VAL A 269 7.92 -9.96 16.18
CA VAL A 269 7.31 -10.21 14.88
C VAL A 269 8.22 -9.82 13.73
N ASP A 270 8.12 -10.54 12.62
CA ASP A 270 8.72 -10.13 11.35
C ASP A 270 7.91 -8.98 10.74
N THR A 271 8.35 -7.75 11.01
CA THR A 271 7.72 -6.51 10.54
C THR A 271 7.77 -6.34 9.02
N TRP A 272 8.64 -7.07 8.32
CA TRP A 272 8.72 -7.03 6.86
C TRP A 272 7.58 -7.80 6.21
N ASN A 273 7.28 -8.99 6.72
CA ASN A 273 6.29 -9.89 6.14
C ASN A 273 4.90 -9.79 6.75
N THR A 274 4.76 -9.13 7.89
CA THR A 274 3.49 -8.97 8.61
C THR A 274 2.72 -7.73 8.15
N TRP A 275 1.43 -7.88 7.87
CA TRP A 275 0.58 -6.74 7.52
C TRP A 275 0.29 -5.85 8.71
N THR A 276 0.48 -4.54 8.49
CA THR A 276 0.13 -3.49 9.44
C THR A 276 -1.14 -2.76 8.98
N LEU A 277 -2.19 -2.77 9.82
CA LEU A 277 -3.34 -1.89 9.66
C LEU A 277 -3.08 -0.58 10.41
N VAL A 278 -2.98 0.54 9.68
CA VAL A 278 -2.76 1.87 10.27
C VAL A 278 -4.05 2.68 10.18
N ILE A 279 -4.66 2.99 11.31
CA ILE A 279 -5.88 3.82 11.35
C ILE A 279 -5.49 5.24 11.73
N ILE A 280 -5.71 6.20 10.84
CA ILE A 280 -5.39 7.61 11.05
C ILE A 280 -6.69 8.38 11.22
N THR A 281 -6.90 9.06 12.34
CA THR A 281 -8.08 9.93 12.54
C THR A 281 -7.64 11.36 12.73
N ILE A 282 -7.95 12.25 11.78
CA ILE A 282 -7.43 13.62 11.79
C ILE A 282 -8.47 14.63 11.31
N GLY A 283 -8.39 15.83 11.86
CA GLY A 283 -9.13 16.99 11.39
C GLY A 283 -10.18 17.49 12.35
N THR A 284 -10.52 16.72 13.39
CA THR A 284 -11.51 17.15 14.39
C THR A 284 -11.02 18.42 15.09
N GLU A 285 -9.73 18.47 15.45
CA GLU A 285 -9.11 19.66 16.04
C GLU A 285 -9.12 20.85 15.08
N GLU A 286 -8.83 20.63 13.80
CA GLU A 286 -8.77 21.69 12.78
C GLU A 286 -10.14 22.29 12.48
N ILE A 287 -11.17 21.45 12.33
CA ILE A 287 -12.53 21.96 12.10
C ILE A 287 -13.09 22.65 13.34
N CYS A 288 -12.58 22.34 14.53
CA CYS A 288 -13.16 22.81 15.78
C CYS A 288 -12.48 24.06 16.37
N ASN A 289 -11.15 24.11 16.28
CA ASN A 289 -10.36 25.22 16.81
C ASN A 289 -10.05 26.26 15.73
N ASN A 290 -9.77 25.81 14.50
CA ASN A 290 -9.24 26.69 13.44
C ASN A 290 -10.26 26.97 12.33
N CYS A 291 -11.27 26.12 12.17
CA CYS A 291 -12.27 26.23 11.11
C CYS A 291 -11.66 26.20 9.69
N THR A 292 -10.55 25.47 9.54
CA THR A 292 -9.77 25.37 8.30
C THR A 292 -9.83 23.99 7.67
N GLY A 293 -9.55 23.92 6.37
CA GLY A 293 -9.23 22.66 5.69
C GLY A 293 -7.89 22.10 6.17
N PRO A 294 -7.56 20.86 5.75
CA PRO A 294 -6.30 20.22 6.14
C PRO A 294 -5.09 20.83 5.42
N ASP A 295 -3.92 20.68 6.02
CA ASP A 295 -2.62 20.74 5.33
C ASP A 295 -2.44 19.46 4.51
N THR A 296 -2.92 19.50 3.25
CA THR A 296 -2.85 18.38 2.31
C THR A 296 -1.40 17.93 2.08
N ASP A 297 -0.44 18.86 2.02
CA ASP A 297 0.95 18.51 1.77
C ASP A 297 1.56 17.75 2.95
N ALA A 298 1.23 18.11 4.18
CA ALA A 298 1.63 17.35 5.37
C ALA A 298 1.03 15.94 5.38
N LEU A 299 -0.23 15.78 4.98
CA LEU A 299 -0.86 14.47 4.87
C LEU A 299 -0.21 13.60 3.78
N VAL A 300 0.07 14.18 2.61
CA VAL A 300 0.82 13.50 1.53
C VAL A 300 2.21 13.07 2.02
N ARG A 301 2.97 13.96 2.65
CA ARG A 301 4.28 13.63 3.22
C ARG A 301 4.20 12.51 4.25
N ALA A 302 3.17 12.49 5.09
CA ALA A 302 2.97 11.41 6.06
C ALA A 302 2.73 10.07 5.35
N MET A 303 1.91 10.04 4.30
CA MET A 303 1.72 8.83 3.48
C MET A 303 3.02 8.36 2.83
N ASP A 304 3.84 9.27 2.32
CA ASP A 304 5.15 8.91 1.74
C ASP A 304 6.13 8.35 2.78
N ILE A 305 6.09 8.84 4.02
CA ILE A 305 6.89 8.31 5.12
C ILE A 305 6.43 6.90 5.46
N LEU A 306 5.12 6.65 5.58
CA LEU A 306 4.57 5.33 5.85
C LEU A 306 4.88 4.34 4.72
N ASN A 307 4.70 4.75 3.46
CA ASN A 307 4.98 3.91 2.29
C ASN A 307 6.46 3.48 2.25
N ARG A 308 7.40 4.41 2.50
CA ARG A 308 8.83 4.08 2.55
C ARG A 308 9.23 3.30 3.80
N GLY A 309 8.52 3.53 4.91
CA GLY A 309 8.89 3.03 6.23
C GLY A 309 8.35 1.64 6.58
N ILE A 310 7.20 1.25 6.01
CA ILE A 310 6.49 0.00 6.33
C ILE A 310 6.34 -0.84 5.06
N HIS A 311 6.72 -2.12 5.13
CA HIS A 311 6.77 -2.96 3.92
C HIS A 311 5.38 -3.40 3.43
N LYS A 312 4.54 -3.86 4.36
CA LYS A 312 3.15 -4.27 4.14
C LYS A 312 2.22 -3.45 5.02
N ALA A 313 1.52 -2.49 4.43
CA ALA A 313 0.59 -1.66 5.17
C ALA A 313 -0.71 -1.39 4.42
N PHE A 314 -1.81 -1.45 5.15
CA PHE A 314 -3.08 -0.90 4.73
C PHE A 314 -3.41 0.28 5.63
N VAL A 315 -3.45 1.47 5.04
CA VAL A 315 -3.71 2.71 5.77
C VAL A 315 -5.17 3.10 5.62
N VAL A 316 -5.86 3.38 6.71
CA VAL A 316 -7.23 3.88 6.70
C VAL A 316 -7.21 5.29 7.25
N LEU A 317 -7.31 6.28 6.35
CA LEU A 317 -7.31 7.69 6.70
C LEU A 317 -8.75 8.18 6.86
N VAL A 318 -9.14 8.53 8.08
CA VAL A 318 -10.47 9.01 8.44
C VAL A 318 -10.39 10.49 8.78
N GLY A 319 -11.21 11.29 8.13
CA GLY A 319 -11.30 12.73 8.33
C GLY A 319 -12.14 13.12 9.55
N PRO A 320 -12.51 14.41 9.66
CA PRO A 320 -13.18 14.95 10.83
C PRO A 320 -14.54 14.31 11.08
N ILE A 321 -14.98 14.43 12.34
CA ILE A 321 -16.28 13.94 12.78
C ILE A 321 -17.42 14.71 12.09
N HIS A 322 -18.37 13.95 11.52
CA HIS A 322 -19.66 14.45 11.07
C HIS A 322 -20.76 13.72 11.83
N ILE A 323 -21.30 14.35 12.86
CA ILE A 323 -22.43 13.80 13.61
C ILE A 323 -23.69 14.55 13.21
N SER A 324 -24.73 13.80 12.88
CA SER A 324 -26.03 14.35 12.51
C SER A 324 -27.17 13.48 13.02
N SER A 325 -28.38 14.05 13.02
CA SER A 325 -29.60 13.28 13.25
C SER A 325 -29.84 12.32 12.09
N SER A 326 -30.39 11.12 12.37
CA SER A 326 -30.83 10.19 11.32
C SER A 326 -31.88 10.82 10.39
N PHE A 327 -32.68 11.76 10.90
CA PHE A 327 -33.72 12.46 10.14
C PHE A 327 -33.19 13.66 9.34
N GLN A 328 -32.02 14.18 9.71
CA GLN A 328 -31.46 15.41 9.15
C GLN A 328 -29.94 15.26 8.99
N GLN A 329 -29.55 14.52 7.96
CA GLN A 329 -28.16 14.04 7.77
C GLN A 329 -27.19 15.13 7.30
N GLN A 330 -27.72 16.23 6.76
CA GLN A 330 -26.92 17.34 6.24
C GLN A 330 -26.41 18.27 7.34
N GLU A 331 -27.02 18.25 8.53
CA GLU A 331 -26.62 19.12 9.65
C GLU A 331 -25.51 18.49 10.49
N ASN A 332 -24.33 19.10 10.46
CA ASN A 332 -23.23 18.68 11.33
C ASN A 332 -23.33 19.36 12.72
N LEU A 333 -23.61 18.57 13.75
CA LEU A 333 -23.72 19.02 15.15
C LEU A 333 -22.42 19.56 15.74
N MET A 334 -21.29 19.38 15.03
CA MET A 334 -20.03 20.04 15.37
C MET A 334 -20.11 21.56 15.22
N LYS A 335 -20.95 22.11 14.33
CA LYS A 335 -21.13 23.57 14.15
C LYS A 335 -21.42 24.27 15.47
N ALA A 336 -22.35 23.75 16.26
CA ALA A 336 -22.77 24.38 17.52
C ALA A 336 -21.77 24.17 18.67
N ARG A 337 -20.96 23.11 18.61
CA ARG A 337 -20.04 22.70 19.69
C ARG A 337 -18.68 23.36 19.57
N CYS A 338 -18.24 23.62 18.36
CA CYS A 338 -16.93 24.15 18.09
C CYS A 338 -16.89 25.68 18.25
N PRO A 339 -15.91 26.22 19.01
CA PRO A 339 -15.82 27.66 19.24
C PRO A 339 -15.79 28.50 17.95
N CYS A 340 -15.03 28.07 16.95
CA CYS A 340 -14.83 28.86 15.73
C CYS A 340 -16.03 28.81 14.76
N SER A 341 -16.86 27.76 14.81
CA SER A 341 -17.94 27.53 13.83
C SER A 341 -19.33 27.90 14.34
N ARG A 342 -19.50 28.13 15.66
CA ARG A 342 -20.81 28.43 16.28
C ARG A 342 -21.51 29.65 15.69
N GLN A 343 -20.74 30.69 15.35
CA GLN A 343 -21.27 31.95 14.81
C GLN A 343 -21.20 32.02 13.27
N GLN A 344 -20.78 30.94 12.61
CA GLN A 344 -20.65 30.92 11.16
C GLN A 344 -22.01 30.77 10.47
N PRO A 345 -22.16 31.30 9.24
CA PRO A 345 -23.40 31.19 8.49
C PRO A 345 -23.76 29.73 8.20
N ASP A 346 -25.03 29.50 7.86
CA ASP A 346 -25.48 28.21 7.38
C ASP A 346 -24.78 27.85 6.06
N GLY A 347 -24.47 26.55 5.89
CA GLY A 347 -23.62 26.08 4.79
C GLY A 347 -22.11 26.20 5.02
N PHE A 348 -21.64 26.90 6.07
CA PHE A 348 -20.21 26.97 6.39
C PHE A 348 -19.59 25.58 6.55
N MET A 349 -20.22 24.72 7.35
CA MET A 349 -19.73 23.34 7.55
C MET A 349 -19.72 22.54 6.25
N GLN A 350 -20.67 22.76 5.35
CA GLN A 350 -20.69 22.10 4.05
C GLN A 350 -19.49 22.52 3.19
N SER A 351 -19.20 23.83 3.14
CA SER A 351 -18.03 24.35 2.41
C SER A 351 -16.71 23.81 2.98
N LEU A 352 -16.62 23.68 4.31
CA LEU A 352 -15.47 23.12 4.99
C LEU A 352 -15.33 21.63 4.66
N SER A 353 -16.43 20.88 4.71
CA SER A 353 -16.48 19.49 4.27
C SER A 353 -16.04 19.35 2.81
N THR A 354 -16.46 20.21 1.88
CA THR A 354 -15.98 20.15 0.49
C THR A 354 -14.45 20.27 0.41
N LYS A 355 -13.83 21.15 1.20
CA LYS A 355 -12.35 21.28 1.25
C LYS A 355 -11.68 20.00 1.76
N TRP A 356 -12.21 19.41 2.84
CA TRP A 356 -11.71 18.14 3.38
C TRP A 356 -11.87 16.98 2.39
N ALA A 357 -13.02 16.88 1.73
CA ALA A 357 -13.28 15.86 0.73
C ALA A 357 -12.31 15.98 -0.47
N HIS A 358 -12.06 17.19 -0.95
CA HIS A 358 -11.10 17.44 -2.04
C HIS A 358 -9.67 17.04 -1.66
N ALA A 359 -9.22 17.42 -0.45
CA ALA A 359 -7.90 17.04 0.05
C ALA A 359 -7.75 15.52 0.16
N PHE A 360 -8.77 14.83 0.68
CA PHE A 360 -8.75 13.36 0.81
C PHE A 360 -8.74 12.66 -0.55
N ALA A 361 -9.49 13.17 -1.53
CA ALA A 361 -9.43 12.68 -2.90
C ALA A 361 -8.02 12.84 -3.50
N THR A 362 -7.38 13.98 -3.25
CA THR A 362 -5.99 14.24 -3.68
C THR A 362 -5.02 13.22 -3.08
N ILE A 363 -5.14 12.95 -1.78
CA ILE A 363 -4.31 11.96 -1.07
C ILE A 363 -4.55 10.54 -1.62
N GLN A 364 -5.81 10.17 -1.87
CA GLN A 364 -6.18 8.88 -2.45
C GLN A 364 -5.52 8.68 -3.81
N SER A 365 -5.61 9.67 -4.70
CA SER A 365 -4.98 9.64 -6.02
C SER A 365 -3.46 9.59 -5.94
N HIS A 366 -2.86 10.33 -5.00
CA HIS A 366 -1.40 10.29 -4.77
C HIS A 366 -0.93 8.88 -4.39
N VAL A 367 -1.56 8.24 -3.41
CA VAL A 367 -1.17 6.89 -2.98
C VAL A 367 -1.36 5.86 -4.10
N GLN A 368 -2.46 5.94 -4.85
CA GLN A 368 -2.72 5.05 -5.98
C GLN A 368 -1.72 5.23 -7.13
N SER A 369 -1.17 6.43 -7.32
CA SER A 369 -0.21 6.71 -8.40
C SER A 369 1.10 5.91 -8.27
N VAL A 370 1.48 5.52 -7.05
CA VAL A 370 2.72 4.78 -6.78
C VAL A 370 2.63 3.30 -7.18
N LYS A 371 1.41 2.76 -7.36
CA LYS A 371 1.13 1.38 -7.83
C LYS A 371 1.88 0.27 -7.08
N ARG A 372 1.91 0.31 -5.75
CA ARG A 372 2.56 -0.72 -4.93
C ARG A 372 1.54 -1.72 -4.39
N LYS A 373 1.73 -3.02 -4.69
CA LYS A 373 0.81 -4.09 -4.25
C LYS A 373 0.72 -4.27 -2.74
N THR A 374 1.77 -3.93 -1.99
CA THR A 374 1.84 -4.15 -0.53
C THR A 374 1.56 -2.89 0.30
N PHE A 375 1.23 -1.78 -0.35
CA PHE A 375 0.93 -0.53 0.33
C PHE A 375 -0.22 0.19 -0.38
N ASN A 376 -1.31 0.41 0.34
CA ASN A 376 -2.41 1.23 -0.15
C ASN A 376 -3.11 1.94 1.00
N ALA A 377 -3.86 2.98 0.66
CA ALA A 377 -4.67 3.74 1.59
C ALA A 377 -6.13 3.77 1.15
N LEU A 378 -7.05 3.68 2.12
CA LEU A 378 -8.44 4.03 1.97
C LEU A 378 -8.68 5.37 2.66
N THR A 379 -9.01 6.40 1.88
CA THR A 379 -9.37 7.71 2.43
C THR A 379 -10.88 7.83 2.62
N LEU A 380 -11.32 8.09 3.84
CA LEU A 380 -12.70 8.35 4.22
C LEU A 380 -12.77 9.82 4.69
N PRO A 381 -13.34 10.73 3.91
CA PRO A 381 -13.23 12.18 4.17
C PRO A 381 -13.90 12.63 5.47
N PHE A 382 -14.80 11.82 6.03
CA PHE A 382 -15.48 12.09 7.30
C PHE A 382 -15.74 10.79 8.05
N LEU A 383 -15.75 10.90 9.38
CA LEU A 383 -16.36 9.91 10.26
C LEU A 383 -17.86 10.25 10.41
N THR A 384 -18.72 9.65 9.58
CA THR A 384 -20.16 9.97 9.53
C THR A 384 -20.98 9.14 10.51
N LEU A 385 -21.40 9.76 11.61
CA LEU A 385 -22.19 9.08 12.65
C LEU A 385 -23.62 9.62 12.67
N HIS A 386 -24.54 8.84 12.11
CA HIS A 386 -25.97 9.13 12.14
C HIS A 386 -26.64 8.43 13.31
N SER A 387 -27.48 9.15 14.07
CA SER A 387 -28.22 8.59 15.20
C SER A 387 -29.56 9.29 15.38
N ARG A 388 -30.56 8.57 15.92
CA ARG A 388 -31.82 9.16 16.38
C ARG A 388 -31.62 10.09 17.58
N TYR A 389 -30.59 9.83 18.39
CA TYR A 389 -30.21 10.61 19.56
C TYR A 389 -28.75 11.06 19.44
N PRO A 390 -28.41 11.92 18.47
CA PRO A 390 -27.03 12.21 18.10
C PRO A 390 -26.26 12.96 19.21
N TYR A 391 -26.98 13.75 20.02
CA TYR A 391 -26.39 14.43 21.19
C TYR A 391 -25.86 13.45 22.26
N SER A 392 -26.41 12.24 22.35
CA SER A 392 -25.97 11.22 23.30
C SER A 392 -24.61 10.60 22.97
N LEU A 393 -24.01 10.94 21.82
CA LEU A 393 -22.70 10.46 21.38
C LEU A 393 -21.55 11.35 21.87
N PHE A 394 -21.86 12.56 22.36
CA PHE A 394 -20.88 13.52 22.82
C PHE A 394 -20.67 13.48 24.32
N ILE A 395 -19.49 13.92 24.75
CA ILE A 395 -19.27 14.36 26.12
C ILE A 395 -20.04 15.69 26.31
N PRO A 396 -20.78 15.89 27.42
CA PRO A 396 -21.51 17.13 27.66
C PRO A 396 -20.60 18.37 27.53
N ASN A 397 -21.06 19.35 26.74
CA ASN A 397 -20.37 20.62 26.47
C ASN A 397 -18.98 20.54 25.83
N LYS A 398 -18.53 19.36 25.38
CA LYS A 398 -17.23 19.17 24.72
C LYS A 398 -17.43 18.66 23.29
N PRO A 399 -16.61 19.08 22.32
CA PRO A 399 -16.63 18.58 20.94
C PRO A 399 -15.94 17.20 20.81
N LEU A 400 -16.11 16.33 21.81
CA LEU A 400 -15.45 15.03 21.93
C LEU A 400 -16.49 13.92 22.03
N LEU A 401 -16.17 12.75 21.48
CA LEU A 401 -17.02 11.57 21.59
C LEU A 401 -16.94 10.98 23.00
N ASN A 402 -18.06 10.53 23.52
CA ASN A 402 -18.09 9.72 24.72
C ASN A 402 -17.93 8.23 24.38
N ARG A 403 -18.00 7.35 25.38
CA ARG A 403 -17.91 5.88 25.20
C ARG A 403 -18.88 5.33 24.14
N ARG A 404 -20.13 5.85 24.10
CA ARG A 404 -21.13 5.46 23.10
C ARG A 404 -20.75 5.93 21.70
N GLY A 405 -20.26 7.17 21.59
CA GLY A 405 -19.74 7.72 20.33
C GLY A 405 -18.58 6.90 19.77
N HIS A 406 -17.63 6.51 20.62
CA HIS A 406 -16.51 5.64 20.24
C HIS A 406 -16.97 4.25 19.76
N ASN A 407 -17.93 3.63 20.45
CA ASN A 407 -18.52 2.36 19.98
C ASN A 407 -19.15 2.50 18.58
N TYR A 408 -19.84 3.62 18.32
CA TYR A 408 -20.45 3.87 17.01
C TYR A 408 -19.39 4.14 15.94
N ALA A 409 -18.30 4.82 16.30
CA ALA A 409 -17.17 5.04 15.41
C ALA A 409 -16.47 3.73 15.02
N ALA A 410 -16.21 2.82 15.98
CA ALA A 410 -15.64 1.50 15.69
C ALA A 410 -16.54 0.70 14.74
N LYS A 411 -17.84 0.63 15.06
CA LYS A 411 -18.82 -0.10 14.26
C LYS A 411 -18.97 0.46 12.85
N TRP A 412 -19.08 1.79 12.74
CA TRP A 412 -19.16 2.47 11.45
C TRP A 412 -17.91 2.18 10.62
N LEU A 413 -16.72 2.32 11.21
CA LEU A 413 -15.46 2.13 10.49
C LEU A 413 -15.35 0.68 10.02
N TRP A 414 -15.62 -0.28 10.90
CA TRP A 414 -15.60 -1.70 10.56
C TRP A 414 -16.56 -2.02 9.41
N ASN A 415 -17.83 -1.66 9.54
CA ASN A 415 -18.82 -1.93 8.49
C ASN A 415 -18.46 -1.23 7.18
N ARG A 416 -17.85 -0.04 7.24
CA ARG A 416 -17.36 0.68 6.06
C ARG A 416 -16.20 -0.04 5.38
N LEU A 417 -15.27 -0.61 6.15
CA LEU A 417 -14.15 -1.40 5.63
C LEU A 417 -14.60 -2.72 4.99
N ILE A 418 -15.70 -3.30 5.47
CA ILE A 418 -16.24 -4.57 4.97
C ILE A 418 -17.20 -4.39 3.80
N SER A 419 -18.11 -3.41 3.85
CA SER A 419 -19.07 -3.18 2.76
C SER A 419 -18.53 -2.31 1.63
N GLY A 420 -17.46 -1.55 1.88
CA GLY A 420 -16.90 -0.63 0.89
C GLY A 420 -17.93 0.42 0.45
N PRO A 421 -17.90 0.89 -0.81
CA PRO A 421 -18.76 1.97 -1.32
C PRO A 421 -20.25 1.67 -1.21
N ASN A 422 -20.64 0.39 -1.21
CA ASN A 422 -22.03 -0.06 -1.12
C ASN A 422 -22.65 0.11 0.28
N TYR A 423 -21.87 0.55 1.27
CA TYR A 423 -22.36 0.86 2.60
C TYR A 423 -23.38 2.01 2.56
N ASN A 424 -24.65 1.71 2.82
CA ASN A 424 -25.74 2.68 2.74
C ASN A 424 -25.83 3.53 4.02
N PHE A 425 -25.25 4.72 3.98
CA PHE A 425 -25.26 5.69 5.09
C PHE A 425 -26.66 6.21 5.47
N SER A 426 -27.62 6.19 4.54
CA SER A 426 -28.96 6.75 4.75
C SER A 426 -29.87 5.79 5.52
N LYS A 427 -29.61 4.48 5.42
CA LYS A 427 -30.34 3.43 6.16
C LYS A 427 -29.61 2.95 7.43
N ALA A 428 -28.32 3.25 7.54
CA ALA A 428 -27.52 2.86 8.70
C ALA A 428 -27.96 3.63 9.95
N VAL A 429 -28.67 2.93 10.85
CA VAL A 429 -28.96 3.42 12.19
C VAL A 429 -28.01 2.67 13.11
N LEU A 430 -26.84 3.26 13.38
CA LEU A 430 -25.75 2.61 14.11
C LEU A 430 -26.16 2.07 15.50
N SER A 431 -27.27 2.57 16.07
CA SER A 431 -27.85 2.04 17.30
C SER A 431 -28.50 0.65 17.17
N GLN A 432 -28.89 0.25 15.97
CA GLN A 432 -29.65 -0.97 15.67
C GLN A 432 -28.94 -1.91 14.69
N ASP A 433 -27.96 -1.40 13.93
CA ASP A 433 -27.27 -2.21 12.92
C ASP A 433 -26.54 -3.43 13.53
N ALA A 434 -26.26 -4.46 12.75
CA ALA A 434 -25.31 -5.49 13.15
C ALA A 434 -23.88 -5.10 12.76
N TYR A 435 -22.88 -5.76 13.35
CA TYR A 435 -21.54 -5.77 12.77
C TYR A 435 -21.55 -6.68 11.54
N PHE A 436 -20.94 -6.24 10.45
CA PHE A 436 -20.91 -7.02 9.21
C PHE A 436 -19.71 -7.96 9.17
N CYS A 437 -19.94 -9.17 8.70
CA CYS A 437 -18.86 -10.08 8.32
C CYS A 437 -18.45 -9.84 6.86
N PRO A 438 -17.19 -10.12 6.49
CA PRO A 438 -16.76 -10.16 5.09
C PRO A 438 -17.72 -11.00 4.25
N SER A 439 -18.10 -10.47 3.09
CA SER A 439 -18.91 -11.24 2.15
C SER A 439 -18.07 -12.35 1.54
N LEU A 440 -18.72 -13.39 1.08
CA LEU A 440 -18.06 -14.62 0.67
C LEU A 440 -17.72 -14.57 -0.82
N SER A 441 -18.42 -13.71 -1.56
CA SER A 441 -18.02 -13.26 -2.90
C SER A 441 -16.86 -12.27 -2.89
N CYS A 442 -16.53 -11.67 -1.74
CA CYS A 442 -15.34 -10.86 -1.58
C CYS A 442 -14.92 -10.77 -0.10
N PRO A 443 -14.13 -11.75 0.39
CA PRO A 443 -13.82 -11.91 1.81
C PRO A 443 -12.62 -11.06 2.26
N TYR A 444 -12.45 -9.89 1.66
CA TYR A 444 -11.32 -8.98 1.87
C TYR A 444 -11.81 -7.63 2.39
N PHE A 445 -10.92 -6.85 2.99
CA PHE A 445 -11.17 -5.42 3.17
C PHE A 445 -11.46 -4.79 1.81
N ARG A 446 -12.48 -3.95 1.75
CA ARG A 446 -12.83 -3.23 0.53
C ARG A 446 -11.85 -2.07 0.39
N THR A 447 -10.89 -2.27 -0.50
CA THR A 447 -9.85 -1.31 -0.84
C THR A 447 -10.09 -0.75 -2.23
N PRO A 448 -9.50 0.39 -2.58
CA PRO A 448 -9.64 0.95 -3.92
C PRO A 448 -9.21 0.00 -5.05
N ASP A 449 -8.32 -0.96 -4.76
CA ASP A 449 -7.85 -1.95 -5.75
C ASP A 449 -8.90 -3.02 -6.07
N ASN A 450 -9.80 -3.34 -5.13
CA ASN A 450 -10.78 -4.41 -5.30
C ASN A 450 -12.23 -3.93 -5.41
N PHE A 451 -12.47 -2.61 -5.43
CA PHE A 451 -13.82 -2.04 -5.51
C PHE A 451 -14.61 -2.51 -6.73
N ASN A 452 -13.98 -2.52 -7.91
CA ASN A 452 -14.64 -2.89 -9.16
C ASN A 452 -14.56 -4.39 -9.45
N HIS A 453 -13.46 -5.02 -9.08
CA HIS A 453 -13.22 -6.45 -9.31
C HIS A 453 -12.56 -7.07 -8.09
N CYS A 454 -13.20 -8.11 -7.54
CA CYS A 454 -12.66 -8.86 -6.42
C CYS A 454 -12.32 -10.27 -6.93
N GLU A 455 -11.03 -10.55 -7.08
CA GLU A 455 -10.54 -11.85 -7.52
C GLU A 455 -10.29 -12.73 -6.30
N ILE A 456 -10.86 -13.92 -6.30
CA ILE A 456 -10.65 -14.93 -5.26
C ILE A 456 -9.74 -16.02 -5.81
N LEU A 457 -8.70 -16.37 -5.05
CA LEU A 457 -7.75 -17.41 -5.41
C LEU A 457 -7.63 -18.43 -4.30
N THR A 458 -7.73 -19.71 -4.65
CA THR A 458 -7.43 -20.83 -3.74
C THR A 458 -5.93 -21.12 -3.78
N HIS A 459 -5.40 -21.75 -2.73
CA HIS A 459 -3.99 -22.16 -2.69
C HIS A 459 -3.59 -23.04 -3.90
N SER A 460 -4.45 -23.99 -4.30
CA SER A 460 -4.17 -24.84 -5.47
C SER A 460 -4.12 -24.06 -6.77
N SER A 461 -5.06 -23.12 -6.96
CA SER A 461 -5.11 -22.30 -8.17
C SER A 461 -3.92 -21.36 -8.31
N ALA A 462 -3.43 -20.84 -7.18
CA ALA A 462 -2.24 -20.02 -7.17
C ALA A 462 -0.98 -20.82 -7.53
N GLU A 463 -0.83 -22.04 -6.99
CA GLU A 463 0.29 -22.92 -7.31
C GLU A 463 0.30 -23.29 -8.81
N LEU A 464 -0.87 -23.62 -9.37
CA LEU A 464 -0.99 -23.92 -10.80
C LEU A 464 -0.61 -22.71 -11.68
N ARG A 465 -1.05 -21.50 -11.29
CA ARG A 465 -0.67 -20.26 -11.98
C ARG A 465 0.84 -20.05 -11.97
N LEU A 466 1.49 -20.22 -10.82
CA LEU A 466 2.95 -20.10 -10.73
C LEU A 466 3.68 -21.10 -11.63
N LEU A 467 3.22 -22.36 -11.65
CA LEU A 467 3.78 -23.39 -12.54
C LEU A 467 3.57 -23.05 -14.02
N SER A 468 2.41 -22.49 -14.37
CA SER A 468 2.12 -22.06 -15.74
C SER A 468 3.01 -20.89 -16.18
N GLU A 469 3.21 -19.89 -15.30
CA GLU A 469 4.08 -18.74 -15.55
C GLU A 469 5.56 -19.12 -15.63
N GLU A 470 5.99 -20.13 -14.88
CA GLU A 470 7.35 -20.67 -14.98
C GLU A 470 7.55 -21.39 -16.32
N LYS A 471 6.59 -22.23 -16.72
CA LYS A 471 6.62 -22.94 -18.01
C LYS A 471 6.62 -21.97 -19.20
N GLU A 472 5.83 -20.90 -19.14
CA GLU A 472 5.83 -19.85 -20.17
C GLU A 472 7.19 -19.14 -20.25
N ARG A 473 7.80 -18.80 -19.10
CA ARG A 473 9.14 -18.19 -19.06
C ARG A 473 10.21 -19.12 -19.63
N GLU A 474 10.17 -20.41 -19.33
CA GLU A 474 11.08 -21.40 -19.92
C GLU A 474 10.91 -21.52 -21.44
N GLN A 475 9.66 -21.48 -21.93
CA GLN A 475 9.37 -21.50 -23.37
C GLN A 475 9.91 -20.26 -24.09
N ASP A 476 9.76 -19.07 -23.50
CA ASP A 476 10.24 -17.82 -24.10
C ASP A 476 11.79 -17.75 -24.13
N LEU A 477 12.46 -18.23 -23.08
CA LEU A 477 13.92 -18.43 -23.09
C LEU A 477 14.37 -19.47 -24.12
N GLY A 478 13.57 -20.52 -24.35
CA GLY A 478 13.82 -21.54 -25.37
C GLY A 478 13.73 -20.99 -26.79
N VAL A 479 12.70 -20.18 -27.08
CA VAL A 479 12.46 -19.57 -28.40
C VAL A 479 13.52 -18.53 -28.74
N SER A 480 13.91 -17.67 -27.79
CA SER A 480 14.95 -16.65 -28.01
C SER A 480 16.32 -17.26 -28.37
N ARG A 481 16.69 -18.41 -27.77
CA ARG A 481 17.92 -19.14 -28.11
C ARG A 481 17.95 -19.71 -29.54
N PHE A 482 16.80 -20.13 -30.06
CA PHE A 482 16.72 -20.70 -31.41
C PHE A 482 16.62 -19.63 -32.52
N GLY A 483 15.99 -18.48 -32.25
CA GLY A 483 15.89 -17.38 -33.21
C GLY A 483 17.20 -16.62 -33.44
N SER A 484 17.99 -16.42 -32.39
CA SER A 484 19.21 -15.60 -32.45
C SER A 484 20.36 -16.26 -33.24
N LYS A 485 20.62 -17.56 -33.02
CA LYS A 485 21.74 -18.26 -33.67
C LYS A 485 21.61 -18.34 -35.19
N ASN A 486 20.42 -18.63 -35.71
CA ASN A 486 20.25 -18.79 -37.15
C ASN A 486 20.38 -17.45 -37.87
N THR A 487 19.84 -16.38 -37.30
CA THR A 487 19.86 -15.04 -37.91
C THR A 487 21.29 -14.47 -37.98
N GLU A 488 22.11 -14.72 -36.96
CA GLU A 488 23.50 -14.25 -36.91
C GLU A 488 24.42 -14.99 -37.91
N ILE A 489 24.18 -16.29 -38.13
CA ILE A 489 24.89 -17.10 -39.13
C ILE A 489 24.54 -16.66 -40.57
N TYR A 490 23.27 -16.34 -40.84
CA TYR A 490 22.85 -15.85 -42.16
C TYR A 490 23.45 -14.49 -42.47
N LEU A 491 23.47 -13.56 -41.50
CA LEU A 491 24.02 -12.22 -41.69
C LEU A 491 25.54 -12.25 -41.95
N THR A 492 26.28 -13.07 -41.20
CA THR A 492 27.72 -13.25 -41.39
C THR A 492 28.05 -13.91 -42.73
N THR A 493 27.29 -14.92 -43.15
CA THR A 493 27.47 -15.56 -44.45
C THR A 493 27.23 -14.58 -45.62
N LEU A 494 26.19 -13.75 -45.52
CA LEU A 494 25.84 -12.78 -46.57
C LEU A 494 26.88 -11.64 -46.65
N ALA A 495 27.44 -11.21 -45.53
CA ALA A 495 28.54 -10.26 -45.48
C ALA A 495 29.81 -10.81 -46.16
N ILE A 496 30.18 -12.07 -45.91
CA ILE A 496 31.33 -12.72 -46.55
C ILE A 496 31.14 -12.80 -48.07
N MET A 497 29.95 -13.20 -48.53
CA MET A 497 29.62 -13.27 -49.96
C MET A 497 29.69 -11.89 -50.63
N GLY A 498 29.20 -10.84 -49.95
CA GLY A 498 29.31 -9.46 -50.44
C GLY A 498 30.75 -8.99 -50.59
N ILE A 499 31.59 -9.21 -49.58
CA ILE A 499 33.01 -8.83 -49.60
C ILE A 499 33.75 -9.57 -50.73
N ALA A 500 33.51 -10.88 -50.88
CA ALA A 500 34.11 -11.66 -51.96
C ALA A 500 33.72 -11.10 -53.35
N PHE A 501 32.43 -10.79 -53.55
CA PHE A 501 31.94 -10.22 -54.80
C PHE A 501 32.60 -8.87 -55.14
N PHE A 502 32.68 -7.95 -54.15
CA PHE A 502 33.35 -6.66 -54.33
C PHE A 502 34.85 -6.81 -54.60
N SER A 503 35.51 -7.78 -53.97
CA SER A 503 36.93 -8.05 -54.22
C SER A 503 37.17 -8.50 -55.67
N VAL A 504 36.31 -9.38 -56.21
CA VAL A 504 36.44 -9.87 -57.60
C VAL A 504 36.22 -8.73 -58.60
N ILE A 505 35.23 -7.87 -58.37
CA ILE A 505 34.97 -6.72 -59.25
C ILE A 505 36.13 -5.73 -59.21
N THR A 506 36.64 -5.41 -58.03
CA THR A 506 37.74 -4.45 -57.87
C THR A 506 39.04 -4.98 -58.49
N PHE A 507 39.44 -6.22 -58.19
CA PHE A 507 40.61 -6.83 -58.82
C PHE A 507 40.41 -6.99 -60.34
N GLY A 508 39.24 -7.43 -60.80
CA GLY A 508 38.90 -7.54 -62.21
C GLY A 508 39.02 -6.19 -62.95
N ALA A 509 38.51 -5.11 -62.36
CA ALA A 509 38.63 -3.76 -62.92
C ALA A 509 40.08 -3.27 -62.95
N ILE A 510 40.88 -3.59 -61.92
CA ILE A 510 42.31 -3.27 -61.87
C ILE A 510 43.07 -4.02 -62.96
N PHE A 511 42.87 -5.34 -63.10
CA PHE A 511 43.51 -6.14 -64.13
C PHE A 511 43.06 -5.73 -65.54
N TYR A 512 41.78 -5.41 -65.74
CA TYR A 512 41.27 -4.90 -67.00
C TYR A 512 41.92 -3.56 -67.39
N LYS A 513 42.01 -2.61 -66.45
CA LYS A 513 42.71 -1.33 -66.68
C LYS A 513 44.21 -1.51 -66.92
N ARG A 514 44.83 -2.50 -66.30
CA ARG A 514 46.26 -2.81 -66.47
C ARG A 514 46.54 -3.52 -67.80
N SER A 515 45.64 -4.41 -68.24
CA SER A 515 45.67 -5.07 -69.55
C SER A 515 45.56 -4.05 -70.69
N LYS A 516 44.67 -3.06 -70.57
CA LYS A 516 44.49 -2.00 -71.57
C LYS A 516 45.68 -1.01 -71.67
N LYS A 517 46.61 -1.03 -70.70
CA LYS A 517 47.82 -0.19 -70.65
C LYS A 517 49.12 -0.96 -70.90
N GLY A 518 49.04 -2.26 -71.23
CA GLY A 518 50.20 -3.10 -71.54
C GLY A 518 50.52 -3.10 -73.04
N THR A 519 51.62 -2.47 -73.43
CA THR A 519 52.17 -2.46 -74.80
C THR A 519 53.24 -3.54 -75.03
N ARG A 520 53.05 -4.75 -74.48
CA ARG A 520 53.90 -5.92 -74.77
C ARG A 520 53.10 -7.22 -74.80
N GLY A 521 53.19 -7.94 -75.92
CA GLY A 521 52.71 -9.32 -76.05
C GLY A 521 53.53 -10.26 -75.15
N ARG A 522 52.86 -11.27 -74.57
CA ARG A 522 53.40 -12.24 -73.61
C ARG A 522 54.47 -13.19 -74.19
N PHE A 523 54.89 -13.00 -75.43
CA PHE A 523 55.90 -13.79 -76.11
C PHE A 523 56.85 -12.86 -76.87
N ASP A 524 57.87 -12.37 -76.19
CA ASP A 524 59.07 -11.86 -76.85
C ASP A 524 60.29 -12.33 -76.08
N ALA A 525 61.09 -13.16 -76.73
CA ALA A 525 62.26 -13.83 -76.20
C ALA A 525 63.52 -13.33 -76.92
N ARG A 526 64.58 -13.01 -76.17
CA ARG A 526 66.01 -13.13 -76.57
C ARG A 526 66.80 -13.41 -75.28
N VAL A 527 67.46 -14.55 -75.05
CA VAL A 527 68.52 -15.29 -75.78
C VAL A 527 69.93 -14.71 -75.55
N HIS A 528 70.78 -15.58 -75.00
CA HIS A 528 72.22 -15.54 -74.64
C HIS A 528 72.63 -14.84 -73.33
N GLY A 529 73.31 -15.49 -72.38
CA GLY A 529 73.84 -16.86 -72.33
C GLY A 529 74.42 -17.24 -70.95
N THR A 530 74.23 -18.53 -70.60
CA THR A 530 75.13 -19.48 -69.86
C THR A 530 76.06 -18.94 -68.77
N ARG A 531 76.09 -19.44 -67.53
CA ARG A 531 76.07 -20.82 -66.97
C ARG A 531 75.99 -20.63 -65.42
N ARG A 532 75.46 -21.50 -64.55
CA ARG A 532 75.28 -22.96 -64.52
C ARG A 532 74.00 -23.33 -63.76
N LEU A 533 73.39 -24.44 -64.19
CA LEU A 533 72.44 -25.27 -63.46
C LEU A 533 72.95 -25.65 -62.06
N PHE A 534 72.05 -25.71 -61.09
CA PHE A 534 71.69 -26.94 -60.35
C PHE A 534 70.29 -26.73 -59.71
N ILE A 535 69.33 -27.57 -60.07
CA ILE A 535 68.02 -27.76 -59.43
C ILE A 535 67.87 -29.30 -59.25
N PRO A 536 66.86 -29.80 -58.53
CA PRO A 536 66.66 -29.93 -57.08
C PRO A 536 66.64 -31.42 -56.67
N GLU A 537 66.30 -31.72 -55.42
CA GLU A 537 65.36 -32.83 -55.21
C GLU A 537 64.35 -32.54 -54.10
N TYR A 538 63.08 -32.62 -54.48
CA TYR A 538 61.92 -32.74 -53.61
C TYR A 538 61.87 -34.18 -53.10
N THR A 539 61.44 -34.40 -51.85
CA THR A 539 60.64 -35.60 -51.56
C THR A 539 59.59 -35.34 -50.50
N TYR A 540 58.36 -35.59 -50.92
CA TYR A 540 57.11 -35.69 -50.19
C TYR A 540 56.95 -37.13 -49.67
N LYS A 541 56.39 -37.32 -48.47
CA LYS A 541 55.49 -38.45 -48.08
C LYS A 541 55.18 -38.31 -46.57
N THR A 542 53.99 -37.87 -46.14
CA THR A 542 52.66 -38.52 -46.09
C THR A 542 52.58 -39.83 -45.32
N SER A 543 51.87 -39.76 -44.18
CA SER A 543 50.59 -40.44 -43.89
C SER A 543 50.53 -41.46 -42.75
N ASN A 544 49.43 -41.29 -41.99
CA ASN A 544 48.59 -42.29 -41.30
C ASN A 544 49.13 -42.93 -40.03
N ALA A 545 48.32 -43.37 -39.05
CA ALA A 545 46.94 -43.17 -38.60
C ALA A 545 46.74 -44.17 -37.44
N SER A 546 45.69 -44.00 -36.62
CA SER A 546 45.10 -44.99 -35.70
C SER A 546 45.85 -45.29 -34.39
N ARG A 547 45.24 -45.61 -33.22
CA ARG A 547 43.86 -45.61 -32.68
C ARG A 547 43.98 -46.16 -31.23
N ARG A 548 43.00 -45.84 -30.36
CA ARG A 548 42.55 -46.55 -29.13
C ARG A 548 43.26 -46.26 -27.78
N GLN A 549 42.47 -45.73 -26.85
CA GLN A 549 42.46 -45.97 -25.38
C GLN A 549 42.07 -47.45 -25.07
N PRO A 550 42.15 -48.02 -23.83
CA PRO A 550 42.00 -47.35 -22.52
C PRO A 550 42.72 -47.98 -21.27
N VAL A 551 42.50 -47.35 -20.10
CA VAL A 551 42.33 -47.92 -18.72
C VAL A 551 43.55 -48.28 -17.81
N ASP A 552 43.32 -47.94 -16.53
CA ASP A 552 43.86 -48.38 -15.21
C ASP A 552 45.00 -47.65 -14.45
N ASP A 553 44.57 -47.12 -13.28
CA ASP A 553 45.11 -47.23 -11.92
C ASP A 553 46.61 -47.02 -11.62
N ASP A 554 46.93 -46.04 -10.75
CA ASP A 554 47.18 -46.32 -9.32
C ASP A 554 47.47 -45.05 -8.47
N LYS A 555 46.84 -45.05 -7.29
CA LYS A 555 47.25 -44.58 -5.95
C LYS A 555 48.38 -43.55 -5.77
N ILE A 556 48.20 -42.63 -4.79
CA ILE A 556 48.90 -42.69 -3.47
C ILE A 556 48.37 -41.60 -2.50
N ALA A 557 47.83 -42.11 -1.38
CA ALA A 557 47.91 -41.71 0.03
C ALA A 557 47.55 -40.29 0.53
N LEU A 558 46.45 -40.28 1.29
CA LEU A 558 46.25 -39.54 2.54
C LEU A 558 47.39 -39.77 3.56
N LYS A 559 47.61 -38.77 4.41
CA LYS A 559 48.02 -38.99 5.80
C LYS A 559 47.21 -38.10 6.75
N ASN A 560 46.28 -38.75 7.44
CA ASN A 560 45.69 -38.30 8.70
C ASN A 560 46.72 -38.40 9.82
N THR A 561 46.60 -37.53 10.82
CA THR A 561 46.83 -37.91 12.22
C THR A 561 45.75 -37.29 13.10
N ASN A 562 45.09 -38.20 13.81
CA ASN A 562 44.04 -38.06 14.80
C ASN A 562 44.62 -37.84 16.21
N CYS A 563 43.70 -37.77 17.18
CA CYS A 563 43.79 -38.08 18.62
C CYS A 563 43.92 -36.85 19.54
N ASP A 564 43.17 -36.70 20.63
CA ASP A 564 42.33 -37.67 21.33
C ASP A 564 41.29 -37.01 22.25
N SER A 565 40.34 -37.86 22.62
CA SER A 565 39.15 -37.75 23.48
C SER A 565 39.39 -37.69 25.00
N GLY A 566 38.33 -37.32 25.74
CA GLY A 566 38.06 -37.69 27.15
C GLY A 566 37.19 -36.64 27.87
N SER A 567 35.86 -36.75 27.88
CA SER A 567 34.99 -37.53 28.80
C SER A 567 34.92 -37.04 30.26
N SER A 568 33.71 -36.65 30.68
CA SER A 568 32.98 -37.16 31.86
C SER A 568 32.40 -36.09 32.81
N GLY A 569 31.19 -36.37 33.33
CA GLY A 569 30.75 -35.95 34.66
C GLY A 569 29.62 -34.92 34.70
N GLY A 570 28.44 -35.34 35.15
CA GLY A 570 27.22 -34.53 35.22
C GLY A 570 27.04 -33.63 36.46
N ASN A 571 26.03 -32.79 36.38
CA ASN A 571 24.87 -32.67 37.27
C ASN A 571 23.82 -31.76 36.62
#